data_AF-A0A7S1IUV7-F1
#
_entry.id   AF-A0A7S1IUV7-F1
#
_cell.length_a   1.000
_cell.length_b   1.000
_cell.length_c   1.000
_cell.angle_alpha   90.00
_cell.angle_beta   90.00
_cell.angle_gamma   90.00
#
_symmetry.space_group_name_H-M   'P 1'
#
loop_
_entity.id
_entity.type
_entity.pdbx_description
1 polymer ?
#
loop_
_entity_poly.entity_id
_entity_poly.type
_entity_poly.pdbx_seq_one_letter_code
_entity_poly.pdbx_strand_id
1 'polypeptide(L)'
;GVDNKRADFLSRAPDPEDYCLRVGLCRRACAHFGVKPSIDLFANRYNRQVKKFYTMRPDPLAAGVNALWQKWPRGPLYANPPWSLITQFLNKVSEERATVLTVLPVWQAQAWWTEFRQLWVA
;
A
#
# COMPACT_ATOMS: atom_id res chain seq x y z
N GLY A 1 25.30 23.06 -2.33
CA GLY A 1 24.23 24.07 -2.36
C GLY A 1 23.56 24.09 -1.00
N VAL A 2 23.52 25.26 -0.35
CA VAL A 2 23.26 25.38 1.10
C VAL A 2 21.77 25.65 1.43
N ASP A 3 20.88 25.59 0.43
CA ASP A 3 19.46 25.97 0.55
C ASP A 3 18.48 24.79 0.46
N ASN A 4 18.78 23.66 1.10
CA ASN A 4 17.83 22.53 1.15
C ASN A 4 17.34 22.17 2.55
N LYS A 5 17.46 23.07 3.54
CA LYS A 5 17.07 22.79 4.94
C LYS A 5 15.57 22.50 5.10
N ARG A 6 14.70 23.16 4.33
CA ARG A 6 13.24 22.95 4.35
C ARG A 6 12.83 21.63 3.69
N ALA A 7 13.44 21.25 2.56
CA ALA A 7 13.10 19.97 1.92
C ALA A 7 13.69 18.77 2.69
N ASP A 8 14.88 18.91 3.28
CA ASP A 8 15.43 17.87 4.16
C ASP A 8 14.52 17.66 5.39
N PHE A 9 13.94 18.73 5.95
CA PHE A 9 13.00 18.61 7.07
C PHE A 9 11.69 17.92 6.66
N LEU A 10 11.07 18.32 5.55
CA LEU A 10 9.80 17.73 5.06
C LEU A 10 9.97 16.29 4.56
N SER A 11 11.17 15.90 4.11
CA SER A 11 11.47 14.52 3.75
C SER A 11 11.66 13.60 4.96
N ARG A 12 12.02 14.15 6.13
CA ARG A 12 12.27 13.42 7.38
C ARG A 12 11.15 13.54 8.41
N ALA A 13 10.17 14.42 8.19
CA ALA A 13 8.98 14.50 9.02
C ALA A 13 8.26 13.13 9.01
N PRO A 14 7.91 12.55 10.18
CA PRO A 14 7.10 11.36 10.25
C PRO A 14 5.81 11.60 9.47
N ASP A 15 5.52 10.74 8.51
CA ASP A 15 4.26 10.79 7.80
C ASP A 15 3.20 10.18 8.73
N PRO A 16 2.19 10.94 9.18
CA PRO A 16 1.15 10.43 10.06
C PRO A 16 0.33 9.30 9.42
N GLU A 17 0.39 9.15 8.09
CA GLU A 17 -0.25 8.05 7.35
C GLU A 17 0.67 6.83 7.17
N ASP A 18 1.95 6.88 7.61
CA ASP A 18 2.90 5.74 7.59
C ASP A 18 2.70 4.79 8.78
N TYR A 19 1.44 4.42 9.04
CA TYR A 19 1.13 3.29 9.91
C TYR A 19 1.41 2.01 9.13
N CYS A 20 2.23 1.11 9.67
CA CYS A 20 2.53 -0.16 9.02
C CYS A 20 2.11 -1.36 9.89
N LEU A 21 1.50 -2.36 9.25
CA LEU A 21 1.25 -3.64 9.88
C LEU A 21 2.59 -4.32 10.23
N ARG A 22 2.71 -4.85 11.46
CA ARG A 22 3.90 -5.64 11.83
C ARG A 22 4.06 -6.83 10.87
N VAL A 23 5.27 -7.08 10.40
CA VAL A 23 5.56 -8.16 9.44
C VAL A 23 5.03 -9.54 9.88
N GLY A 24 5.08 -9.83 11.17
CA GLY A 24 4.52 -11.07 11.72
C GLY A 24 3.00 -11.21 11.52
N LEU A 25 2.24 -10.11 11.60
CA LEU A 25 0.79 -10.09 11.35
C LEU A 25 0.49 -10.31 9.87
N CYS A 26 1.19 -9.60 8.97
CA CYS A 26 1.03 -9.81 7.52
C CYS A 26 1.30 -11.26 7.14
N ARG A 27 2.39 -11.86 7.65
CA ARG A 27 2.71 -13.28 7.39
C ARG A 27 1.60 -14.23 7.85
N ARG A 28 1.01 -13.99 9.02
CA ARG A 28 -0.13 -14.80 9.51
C ARG A 28 -1.37 -14.63 8.63
N ALA A 29 -1.69 -13.40 8.23
CA ALA A 29 -2.80 -13.14 7.31
C ALA A 29 -2.57 -13.84 5.96
N CYS A 30 -1.35 -13.73 5.40
CA CYS A 30 -0.96 -14.43 4.19
C CYS A 30 -1.15 -15.94 4.30
N ALA A 31 -0.71 -16.54 5.40
CA ALA A 31 -0.88 -17.98 5.65
C ALA A 31 -2.36 -18.36 5.79
N HIS A 32 -3.16 -17.56 6.50
CA HIS A 32 -4.58 -17.81 6.71
C HIS A 32 -5.38 -17.79 5.40
N PHE A 33 -5.13 -16.80 4.54
CA PHE A 33 -5.81 -16.67 3.25
C PHE A 33 -5.12 -17.45 2.11
N GLY A 34 -4.05 -18.19 2.39
CA GLY A 34 -3.30 -18.93 1.37
C GLY A 34 -2.66 -18.06 0.29
N VAL A 35 -2.38 -16.78 0.59
CA VAL A 35 -1.84 -15.82 -0.38
C VAL A 35 -0.34 -15.59 -0.20
N LYS A 36 0.37 -15.41 -1.31
CA LYS A 36 1.78 -15.04 -1.33
C LYS A 36 1.96 -13.79 -2.18
N PRO A 37 1.92 -12.59 -1.56
CA PRO A 37 2.06 -11.33 -2.28
C PRO A 37 3.37 -11.24 -3.04
N SER A 38 3.30 -10.86 -4.31
CA SER A 38 4.48 -10.66 -5.15
C SER A 38 5.13 -9.29 -4.96
N ILE A 39 4.35 -8.30 -4.51
CA ILE A 39 4.76 -6.92 -4.28
C ILE A 39 3.91 -6.27 -3.18
N ASP A 40 4.53 -5.37 -2.42
CA ASP A 40 3.88 -4.45 -1.48
C ASP A 40 3.63 -3.10 -2.18
N LEU A 41 2.36 -2.69 -2.28
CA LEU A 41 1.97 -1.51 -3.06
C LEU A 41 2.22 -0.18 -2.33
N PHE A 42 2.25 -0.16 -1.00
CA PHE A 42 2.32 1.08 -0.23
C PHE A 42 3.32 0.95 0.92
N ALA A 43 4.60 0.89 0.57
CA ALA A 43 5.67 0.67 1.54
C ALA A 43 6.93 1.48 1.25
N ASN A 44 7.82 1.51 2.24
CA ASN A 44 9.18 1.99 2.15
C ASN A 44 10.16 0.83 2.41
N ARG A 45 11.46 1.09 2.27
CA ARG A 45 12.50 0.05 2.45
C ARG A 45 12.52 -0.61 3.84
N TYR A 46 11.97 0.06 4.85
CA TYR A 46 12.00 -0.38 6.25
C TYR A 46 10.74 -1.16 6.64
N ASN A 47 9.59 -0.83 6.04
CA ASN A 47 8.29 -1.34 6.46
C ASN A 47 7.64 -2.32 5.45
N ARG A 48 8.27 -2.55 4.29
CA ARG A 48 7.80 -3.51 3.28
C ARG A 48 7.51 -4.90 3.86
N GLN A 49 6.38 -5.47 3.48
CA GLN A 49 5.98 -6.82 3.90
C GLN A 49 6.64 -7.92 3.06
N VAL A 50 7.04 -7.58 1.82
CA VAL A 50 7.72 -8.47 0.89
C VAL A 50 8.90 -7.76 0.21
N LYS A 51 9.73 -8.50 -0.53
CA LYS A 51 10.98 -7.97 -1.10
C LYS A 51 10.73 -6.86 -2.14
N LYS A 52 9.78 -7.02 -3.05
CA LYS A 52 9.45 -5.98 -4.03
C LYS A 52 8.42 -5.04 -3.42
N PHE A 53 8.58 -3.74 -3.63
CA PHE A 53 7.64 -2.76 -3.12
C PHE A 53 7.60 -1.51 -4.00
N TYR A 54 6.47 -0.81 -3.97
CA TYR A 54 6.33 0.56 -4.46
C TYR A 54 6.31 1.53 -3.28
N THR A 55 6.85 2.72 -3.51
CA THR A 55 7.00 3.78 -2.51
C THR A 55 6.36 5.07 -3.02
N MET A 56 5.86 5.93 -2.13
CA MET A 56 5.33 7.23 -2.53
C MET A 56 6.43 8.24 -2.91
N ARG A 57 7.66 8.04 -2.42
CA ARG A 57 8.82 8.92 -2.70
C ARG A 57 9.95 8.14 -3.34
N PRO A 58 10.77 8.73 -4.22
CA PRO A 58 11.89 8.04 -4.85
C PRO A 58 12.76 7.26 -3.86
N ASP A 59 12.90 5.96 -4.09
CA ASP A 59 13.77 5.08 -3.33
C ASP A 59 14.51 4.15 -4.31
N PRO A 60 15.86 4.11 -4.31
CA PRO A 60 16.62 3.26 -5.21
C PRO A 60 16.36 1.75 -5.04
N LEU A 61 15.78 1.32 -3.91
CA LEU A 61 15.43 -0.08 -3.66
C LEU A 61 13.98 -0.42 -4.05
N ALA A 62 13.16 0.58 -4.37
CA ALA A 62 11.79 0.36 -4.78
C ALA A 62 11.71 -0.09 -6.23
N ALA A 63 10.67 -0.89 -6.54
CA ALA A 63 10.37 -1.31 -7.89
C ALA A 63 9.76 -0.18 -8.74
N GLY A 64 9.36 0.92 -8.11
CA GLY A 64 8.72 2.06 -8.75
C GLY A 64 8.18 3.05 -7.72
N VAL A 65 7.86 4.25 -8.19
CA VAL A 65 7.26 5.32 -7.38
C VAL A 65 5.76 5.38 -7.67
N ASN A 66 4.97 5.56 -6.61
CA ASN A 66 3.51 5.62 -6.62
C ASN A 66 2.85 4.40 -7.29
N ALA A 67 2.40 3.44 -6.50
CA ALA A 67 1.76 2.23 -7.01
C ALA A 67 0.57 2.49 -7.93
N LEU A 68 -0.18 3.59 -7.76
CA LEU A 68 -1.35 3.88 -8.60
C LEU A 68 -0.97 4.18 -10.05
N TRP A 69 0.24 4.64 -10.30
CA TRP A 69 0.77 4.91 -11.65
C TRP A 69 1.43 3.70 -12.30
N GLN A 70 1.66 2.64 -11.53
CA GLN A 70 2.32 1.44 -12.02
C GLN A 70 1.30 0.48 -12.61
N LYS A 71 1.74 -0.31 -13.59
CA LYS A 71 1.02 -1.53 -14.00
C LYS A 71 1.32 -2.61 -12.98
N TRP A 72 0.30 -3.15 -12.32
CA TRP A 72 0.53 -4.16 -11.30
C TRP A 72 0.88 -5.53 -11.93
N PRO A 73 1.79 -6.29 -11.30
CA PRO A 73 2.05 -7.65 -11.75
C PRO A 73 0.81 -8.52 -11.53
N ARG A 74 0.64 -9.55 -12.35
CA ARG A 74 -0.41 -10.55 -12.13
C ARG A 74 -0.16 -11.34 -10.84
N GLY A 75 -1.24 -11.78 -10.21
CA GLY A 75 -1.22 -12.59 -8.99
C GLY A 75 -1.45 -11.78 -7.72
N PRO A 76 -1.32 -12.41 -6.54
CA PRO A 76 -1.61 -11.76 -5.27
C PRO A 76 -0.67 -10.59 -4.98
N LEU A 77 -1.23 -9.50 -4.47
CA LEU A 77 -0.54 -8.29 -4.04
C LEU A 77 -0.83 -8.02 -2.55
N TYR A 78 -0.01 -7.18 -1.92
CA TYR A 78 -0.29 -6.66 -0.58
C TYR A 78 -0.45 -5.14 -0.62
N ALA A 79 -1.39 -4.62 0.14
CA ALA A 79 -1.60 -3.19 0.29
C ALA A 79 -1.94 -2.81 1.73
N ASN A 80 -1.38 -1.69 2.16
CA ASN A 80 -1.82 -0.96 3.34
C ASN A 80 -1.87 0.52 2.94
N PRO A 81 -2.89 0.92 2.14
CA PRO A 81 -2.91 2.21 1.49
C PRO A 81 -3.00 3.36 2.50
N PRO A 82 -2.36 4.51 2.23
CA PRO A 82 -2.65 5.75 2.95
C PRO A 82 -4.14 6.07 2.88
N TRP A 83 -4.72 6.59 3.96
CA TRP A 83 -6.16 6.78 4.07
C TRP A 83 -6.71 7.69 2.97
N SER A 84 -5.95 8.72 2.61
CA SER A 84 -6.24 9.66 1.53
C SER A 84 -6.34 9.00 0.14
N LEU A 85 -5.76 7.82 -0.04
CA LEU A 85 -5.68 7.12 -1.33
C LEU A 85 -6.59 5.90 -1.44
N ILE A 86 -7.35 5.55 -0.40
CA ILE A 86 -8.18 4.32 -0.37
C ILE A 86 -9.14 4.26 -1.58
N THR A 87 -9.84 5.35 -1.88
CA THR A 87 -10.79 5.39 -3.02
C THR A 87 -10.09 5.10 -4.35
N GLN A 88 -8.97 5.77 -4.63
CA GLN A 88 -8.21 5.58 -5.88
C GLN A 88 -7.62 4.17 -5.96
N PHE A 89 -7.16 3.64 -4.83
CA PHE A 89 -6.67 2.27 -4.72
C PHE A 89 -7.78 1.26 -5.05
N LEU A 90 -8.96 1.36 -4.45
CA LEU A 90 -10.09 0.45 -4.71
C LEU A 90 -10.58 0.53 -6.15
N ASN A 91 -10.64 1.73 -6.74
CA ASN A 91 -10.98 1.91 -8.15
C ASN A 91 -9.99 1.13 -9.04
N LYS A 92 -8.68 1.29 -8.81
CA LYS A 92 -7.66 0.58 -9.56
C LYS A 92 -7.70 -0.95 -9.35
N VAL A 93 -8.01 -1.41 -8.13
CA VAL A 93 -8.23 -2.84 -7.86
C VAL A 93 -9.36 -3.40 -8.74
N SER A 94 -10.47 -2.66 -8.83
CA SER A 94 -11.60 -3.03 -9.68
C SER A 94 -11.24 -3.01 -11.18
N GLU A 95 -10.64 -1.92 -11.65
CA GLU A 95 -10.25 -1.71 -13.05
C GLU A 95 -9.26 -2.77 -13.55
N GLU A 96 -8.24 -3.09 -12.76
CA GLU A 96 -7.23 -4.11 -13.12
C GLU A 96 -7.64 -5.53 -12.74
N ARG A 97 -8.79 -5.72 -12.07
CA ARG A 97 -9.25 -7.00 -11.50
C ARG A 97 -8.17 -7.65 -10.64
N ALA A 98 -7.52 -6.84 -9.81
CA ALA A 98 -6.36 -7.26 -9.03
C ALA A 98 -6.78 -8.06 -7.79
N THR A 99 -6.02 -9.11 -7.47
CA THR A 99 -6.17 -9.84 -6.21
C THR A 99 -5.24 -9.23 -5.17
N VAL A 100 -5.81 -8.60 -4.14
CA VAL A 100 -5.03 -7.86 -3.14
C VAL A 100 -5.43 -8.27 -1.72
N LEU A 101 -4.45 -8.68 -0.92
CA LEU A 101 -4.60 -8.72 0.53
C LEU A 101 -4.37 -7.30 1.06
N THR A 102 -5.43 -6.66 1.54
CA THR A 102 -5.38 -5.27 1.98
C THR A 102 -5.76 -5.10 3.45
N VAL A 103 -5.18 -4.09 4.10
CA VAL A 103 -5.58 -3.62 5.43
C VAL A 103 -6.30 -2.29 5.26
N LEU A 104 -7.56 -2.23 5.68
CA LEU A 104 -8.38 -1.02 5.63
C LEU A 104 -9.02 -0.78 7.01
N PRO A 105 -9.20 0.47 7.43
CA PRO A 105 -9.94 0.77 8.64
C PRO A 105 -11.43 0.40 8.47
N VAL A 106 -12.11 0.05 9.55
CA VAL A 106 -13.56 -0.22 9.52
C VAL A 106 -14.32 1.09 9.70
N TRP A 107 -14.39 1.90 8.63
CA TRP A 107 -15.03 3.22 8.63
C TRP A 107 -16.27 3.24 7.75
N GLN A 108 -17.38 2.72 8.29
CA GLN A 108 -18.63 2.52 7.54
C GLN A 108 -19.26 3.81 7.00
N ALA A 109 -18.93 4.97 7.59
CA ALA A 109 -19.42 6.28 7.17
C ALA A 109 -18.67 6.84 5.95
N GLN A 110 -17.55 6.24 5.54
CA GLN A 110 -16.79 6.70 4.37
C GLN A 110 -17.39 6.17 3.08
N ALA A 111 -17.38 7.00 2.04
CA ALA A 111 -17.91 6.63 0.72
C ALA A 111 -17.32 5.30 0.25
N TRP A 112 -15.97 5.21 0.25
CA TRP A 112 -15.18 4.06 -0.20
C TRP A 112 -15.51 2.73 0.49
N TRP A 113 -16.22 2.74 1.62
CA TRP A 113 -16.65 1.53 2.31
C TRP A 113 -17.61 0.71 1.45
N THR A 114 -18.46 1.38 0.67
CA THR A 114 -19.45 0.72 -0.19
C THR A 114 -18.76 0.00 -1.36
N GLU A 115 -17.77 0.63 -1.97
CA GLU A 115 -16.94 0.08 -3.04
C GLU A 115 -16.13 -1.11 -2.53
N PHE A 116 -15.52 -0.99 -1.35
CA PHE A 116 -14.82 -2.10 -0.71
C PHE A 116 -15.73 -3.32 -0.54
N ARG A 117 -16.97 -3.11 -0.07
CA ARG A 117 -17.94 -4.19 0.16
C ARG A 117 -18.33 -4.94 -1.12
N GLN A 118 -18.23 -4.31 -2.28
CA GLN A 118 -18.48 -4.96 -3.57
C GLN A 118 -17.29 -5.81 -4.05
N LEU A 119 -16.07 -5.47 -3.62
CA LEU A 119 -14.83 -6.14 -4.00
C LEU A 119 -14.40 -7.23 -3.01
N TRP A 120 -14.92 -7.18 -1.79
CA TRP A 120 -14.50 -8.07 -0.71
C TRP A 120 -14.91 -9.53 -0.97
N VAL A 121 -13.95 -10.44 -0.78
CA VAL A 121 -14.14 -11.89 -0.75
C VAL A 121 -13.53 -12.41 0.55
N ALA A 122 -14.26 -13.24 1.28
CA ALA A 122 -13.86 -13.82 2.56
C ALA A 122 -13.04 -15.11 2.37
#